data_AF-A0A958PGK2-F1
#
_entry.id   AF-A0A958PGK2-F1
#
_cell.length_a   1.000
_cell.length_b   1.000
_cell.length_c   1.000
_cell.angle_alpha   90.00
_cell.angle_beta   90.00
_cell.angle_gamma   90.00
#
_symmetry.space_group_name_H-M   'P 1'
#
loop_
_entity.id
_entity.type
_entity.pdbx_description
1 polymer ?
#
loop_
_entity_poly.entity_id
_entity_poly.type
_entity_poly.pdbx_seq_one_letter_code
_entity_poly.pdbx_strand_id
1 'polypeptide(L)'
;MIAAVIFDMDGVLLDSEPFWRRAEIQCFADVGIQLTEEQCLQTQGIRMAEITEMYYSRSPWDGISPAALTQKVIDEVAEQISLHGRRLAGVEGALSFFEGKKLPLGLATSSPEKHIEAVLRALDLNGVFKVTYSADREPYGKPHPGVYLTTAKALGVAPQNCLAIEDSVNGVLAAKAARMKCLAVPEEKVRQDPRFAIADLKLNSLSELSDAHWAKLAS
;
A
#
# COMPACT_ATOMS: atom_id res chain seq x y z
N MET A 1 14.64 11.03 -16.96
CA MET A 1 13.47 10.67 -17.79
C MET A 1 12.73 9.56 -17.08
N ILE A 2 11.43 9.69 -16.85
CA ILE A 2 10.64 8.62 -16.22
C ILE A 2 10.39 7.52 -17.27
N ALA A 3 10.66 6.27 -16.90
CA ALA A 3 10.56 5.08 -17.73
C ALA A 3 9.69 3.97 -17.11
N ALA A 4 9.20 4.13 -15.87
CA ALA A 4 8.22 3.26 -15.24
C ALA A 4 7.43 4.00 -14.15
N VAL A 5 6.23 3.52 -13.84
CA VAL A 5 5.42 4.00 -12.71
C VAL A 5 5.17 2.84 -11.76
N ILE A 6 5.38 3.06 -10.46
CA ILE A 6 5.18 2.05 -9.41
C ILE A 6 4.14 2.59 -8.44
N PHE A 7 2.98 1.95 -8.41
CA PHE A 7 1.88 2.29 -7.50
C PHE A 7 2.11 1.62 -6.16
N ASP A 8 1.77 2.31 -5.06
CA ASP A 8 1.32 1.63 -3.85
C ASP A 8 -0.09 1.06 -4.06
N MET A 9 -0.55 0.21 -3.14
CA MET A 9 -1.83 -0.47 -3.19
C MET A 9 -2.86 0.17 -2.25
N ASP A 10 -2.61 0.09 -0.96
CA ASP A 10 -3.48 0.59 0.10
C ASP A 10 -3.47 2.13 0.10
N GLY A 11 -4.63 2.78 0.20
CA GLY A 11 -4.76 4.24 0.12
C GLY A 11 -4.56 4.85 -1.27
N VAL A 12 -4.05 4.07 -2.24
CA VAL A 12 -3.83 4.51 -3.64
C VAL A 12 -4.81 3.85 -4.62
N LEU A 13 -4.92 2.52 -4.62
CA LEU A 13 -5.84 1.78 -5.50
C LEU A 13 -7.22 1.59 -4.86
N LEU A 14 -7.25 1.35 -3.55
CA LEU A 14 -8.45 1.17 -2.74
C LEU A 14 -8.21 1.72 -1.33
N ASP A 15 -9.31 2.05 -0.64
CA ASP A 15 -9.29 2.23 0.81
C ASP A 15 -9.46 0.84 1.47
N SER A 16 -8.37 0.30 2.01
CA SER A 16 -8.34 -1.04 2.63
C SER A 16 -8.34 -1.00 4.16
N GLU A 17 -8.11 0.17 4.77
CA GLU A 17 -8.02 0.36 6.22
C GLU A 17 -9.30 -0.08 6.96
N PRO A 18 -10.53 0.17 6.45
CA PRO A 18 -11.74 -0.37 7.06
C PRO A 18 -11.78 -1.90 7.11
N PHE A 19 -11.19 -2.59 6.13
CA PHE A 19 -11.17 -4.06 6.10
C PHE A 19 -10.18 -4.62 7.12
N TRP A 20 -8.99 -4.02 7.23
CA TRP A 20 -8.02 -4.34 8.27
C TRP A 20 -8.60 -4.17 9.66
N ARG A 21 -9.15 -3.00 9.96
CA ARG A 21 -9.74 -2.71 11.28
C ARG A 21 -10.84 -3.69 11.65
N ARG A 22 -11.74 -3.99 10.72
CA ARG A 22 -12.83 -4.95 10.95
C ARG A 22 -12.29 -6.34 11.24
N ALA A 23 -11.34 -6.81 10.43
CA ALA A 23 -10.73 -8.13 10.59
C ALA A 23 -9.98 -8.27 11.91
N GLU A 24 -9.22 -7.24 12.31
CA GLU A 24 -8.53 -7.18 13.59
C GLU A 24 -9.52 -7.29 14.75
N ILE A 25 -10.53 -6.42 14.82
CA ILE A 25 -11.52 -6.43 15.89
C ILE A 25 -12.22 -7.79 15.98
N GLN A 26 -12.62 -8.37 14.85
CA GLN A 26 -13.30 -9.66 14.81
C GLN A 26 -12.39 -10.81 15.26
N CYS A 27 -11.18 -10.92 14.69
CA CYS A 27 -10.30 -12.05 14.97
C CYS A 27 -9.73 -12.00 16.38
N PHE A 28 -9.39 -10.82 16.90
CA PHE A 28 -8.90 -10.69 18.28
C PHE A 28 -10.01 -10.97 19.30
N ALA A 29 -11.27 -10.65 18.99
CA ALA A 29 -12.40 -11.00 19.85
C ALA A 29 -12.54 -12.53 20.05
N ASP A 30 -12.20 -13.34 19.04
CA ASP A 30 -12.23 -14.80 19.12
C ASP A 30 -11.23 -15.38 20.14
N VAL A 31 -10.17 -14.63 20.45
CA VAL A 31 -9.18 -15.00 21.48
C VAL A 31 -9.39 -14.23 22.79
N GLY A 32 -10.54 -13.56 22.94
CA GLY A 32 -10.91 -12.82 24.14
C GLY A 32 -10.33 -11.41 24.24
N ILE A 33 -9.68 -10.89 23.19
CA ILE A 33 -9.13 -9.53 23.17
C ILE A 33 -10.10 -8.59 22.45
N GLN A 34 -10.62 -7.60 23.18
CA GLN A 34 -11.53 -6.61 22.63
C GLN A 34 -10.75 -5.38 22.17
N LEU A 35 -10.51 -5.29 20.86
CA LEU A 35 -9.86 -4.11 20.26
C LEU A 35 -10.88 -3.01 19.99
N THR A 36 -10.52 -1.77 20.29
CA THR A 36 -11.25 -0.58 19.85
C THR A 36 -10.71 -0.09 18.50
N GLU A 37 -11.51 0.71 17.78
CA GLU A 37 -11.04 1.34 16.55
C GLU A 37 -9.81 2.23 16.76
N GLU A 38 -9.76 2.93 17.90
CA GLU A 38 -8.61 3.79 18.25
C GLU A 38 -7.33 2.96 18.45
N GLN A 39 -7.43 1.77 19.05
CA GLN A 39 -6.29 0.87 19.21
C GLN A 39 -5.78 0.38 17.85
N CYS A 40 -6.67 0.02 16.93
CA CYS A 40 -6.30 -0.40 15.58
C CYS A 40 -5.58 0.73 14.81
N LEU A 41 -6.06 1.98 14.98
CA LEU A 41 -5.41 3.17 14.39
C LEU A 41 -4.00 3.41 14.94
N GLN A 42 -3.75 3.13 16.23
CA GLN A 42 -2.43 3.30 16.83
C GLN A 42 -1.41 2.28 16.31
N THR A 43 -1.87 1.13 15.82
CA THR A 43 -1.04 0.07 15.25
C THR A 43 -0.99 0.08 13.72
N GLN A 44 -1.62 1.06 13.08
CA GLN A 44 -1.64 1.19 11.63
C GLN A 44 -0.22 1.25 11.06
N GLY A 45 0.06 0.41 10.05
CA GLY A 45 1.37 0.30 9.42
C GLY A 45 2.40 -0.55 10.17
N ILE A 46 2.08 -1.10 11.34
CA ILE A 46 2.87 -2.14 12.02
C ILE A 46 2.55 -3.49 11.39
N ARG A 47 3.53 -4.40 11.32
CA ARG A 47 3.30 -5.75 10.77
C ARG A 47 2.29 -6.51 11.65
N MET A 48 1.32 -7.18 11.04
CA MET A 48 0.30 -7.93 11.77
C MET A 48 0.87 -9.00 12.73
N ALA A 49 1.99 -9.62 12.34
CA ALA A 49 2.72 -10.56 13.21
C ALA A 49 3.28 -9.88 14.48
N GLU A 50 3.72 -8.63 14.39
CA GLU A 50 4.20 -7.86 15.54
C GLU A 50 3.04 -7.43 16.43
N ILE A 51 1.90 -7.06 15.84
CA ILE A 51 0.67 -6.71 16.56
C ILE A 51 0.18 -7.91 17.37
N THR A 52 0.02 -9.08 16.72
CA THR A 52 -0.43 -10.30 17.41
C THR A 52 0.54 -10.72 18.52
N GLU A 53 1.86 -10.70 18.28
CA GLU A 53 2.86 -11.02 19.31
C GLU A 53 2.84 -10.00 20.48
N MET A 54 2.69 -8.71 20.18
CA MET A 54 2.55 -7.67 21.20
C MET A 54 1.34 -7.92 22.11
N TYR A 55 0.18 -8.28 21.54
CA TYR A 55 -1.00 -8.56 22.33
C TYR A 55 -0.88 -9.89 23.08
N TYR A 56 -0.29 -10.92 22.47
CA TYR A 56 -0.08 -12.23 23.10
C TYR A 56 0.85 -12.13 24.31
N SER A 57 1.97 -11.40 24.18
CA SER A 57 2.91 -11.20 25.28
C SER A 57 2.31 -10.43 26.47
N ARG A 58 1.31 -9.58 26.23
CA ARG A 58 0.60 -8.83 27.28
C ARG A 58 -0.54 -9.63 27.91
N SER A 59 -1.26 -10.39 27.10
CA SER A 59 -2.43 -11.16 27.52
C SER A 59 -2.46 -12.48 26.74
N PRO A 60 -1.72 -13.51 27.19
CA PRO A 60 -1.70 -14.80 26.50
C PRO A 60 -3.10 -15.42 26.42
N TRP A 61 -3.38 -16.07 25.29
CA TRP A 61 -4.61 -16.84 25.05
C TRP A 61 -4.27 -18.28 24.66
N ASP A 62 -5.28 -19.15 24.67
CA ASP A 62 -5.16 -20.56 24.31
C ASP A 62 -5.90 -20.88 22.99
N GLY A 63 -5.66 -22.07 22.44
CA GLY A 63 -6.42 -22.64 21.31
C GLY A 63 -5.92 -22.25 19.92
N ILE A 64 -5.23 -21.13 19.76
CA ILE A 64 -4.60 -20.70 18.50
C ILE A 64 -3.27 -20.00 18.77
N SER A 65 -2.24 -20.29 17.97
CA SER A 65 -0.95 -19.60 18.09
C SER A 65 -1.05 -18.16 17.56
N PRO A 66 -0.18 -17.22 18.00
CA PRO A 66 -0.13 -15.86 17.45
C PRO A 66 0.06 -15.83 15.93
N ALA A 67 0.89 -16.72 15.40
CA ALA A 67 1.10 -16.87 13.97
C ALA A 67 -0.17 -17.33 13.23
N ALA A 68 -0.94 -18.26 13.81
CA ALA A 68 -2.20 -18.69 13.21
C ALA A 68 -3.29 -17.61 13.30
N LEU A 69 -3.32 -16.81 14.37
CA LEU A 69 -4.20 -15.64 14.46
C LEU A 69 -3.83 -14.57 13.43
N THR A 70 -2.52 -14.32 13.23
CA THR A 70 -2.02 -13.43 12.16
C THR A 70 -2.55 -13.86 10.80
N GLN A 71 -2.41 -15.15 10.48
CA GLN A 71 -2.90 -15.67 9.21
C GLN A 71 -4.42 -15.54 9.09
N LYS A 72 -5.16 -15.76 10.18
CA LYS A 72 -6.62 -15.57 10.21
C LYS A 72 -7.02 -14.13 9.89
N VAL A 73 -6.35 -13.14 10.47
CA VAL A 73 -6.59 -11.71 10.15
C VAL A 73 -6.30 -11.44 8.68
N ILE A 74 -5.14 -11.90 8.18
CA ILE A 74 -4.75 -11.74 6.76
C ILE A 74 -5.82 -12.37 5.84
N ASP A 75 -6.34 -13.54 6.20
CA ASP A 75 -7.34 -14.24 5.41
C ASP A 75 -8.68 -13.50 5.38
N GLU A 76 -9.14 -13.01 6.53
CA GLU A 76 -10.37 -12.22 6.65
C GLU A 76 -10.28 -10.92 5.84
N VAL A 77 -9.15 -10.20 5.91
CA VAL A 77 -8.95 -8.98 5.10
C VAL A 77 -9.04 -9.28 3.61
N ALA A 78 -8.40 -10.37 3.15
CA ALA A 78 -8.45 -10.78 1.75
C ALA A 78 -9.89 -11.09 1.29
N GLU A 79 -10.68 -11.74 2.14
CA GLU A 79 -12.09 -12.02 1.88
C GLU A 79 -12.92 -10.74 1.80
N GLN A 80 -12.78 -9.84 2.77
CA GLN A 80 -13.49 -8.56 2.77
C GLN A 80 -13.15 -7.71 1.54
N ILE A 81 -11.88 -7.63 1.14
CA ILE A 81 -11.45 -6.97 -0.10
C ILE A 81 -12.11 -7.64 -1.32
N SER A 82 -12.14 -8.96 -1.38
CA SER A 82 -12.73 -9.70 -2.50
C SER A 82 -14.23 -9.40 -2.67
N LEU A 83 -14.95 -9.21 -1.56
CA LEU A 83 -16.39 -8.95 -1.56
C LEU A 83 -16.72 -7.45 -1.77
N HIS A 84 -15.93 -6.56 -1.17
CA HIS A 84 -16.30 -5.17 -0.98
C HIS A 84 -15.28 -4.15 -1.51
N GLY A 85 -14.10 -4.59 -1.94
CA GLY A 85 -13.06 -3.72 -2.48
C GLY A 85 -13.55 -2.93 -3.69
N ARG A 86 -13.29 -1.62 -3.69
CA ARG A 86 -13.64 -0.70 -4.77
C ARG A 86 -12.47 0.22 -5.07
N ARG A 87 -12.32 0.59 -6.34
CA ARG A 87 -11.27 1.50 -6.79
C ARG A 87 -11.49 2.87 -6.16
N LEU A 88 -10.43 3.51 -5.70
CA LEU A 88 -10.46 4.92 -5.33
C LEU A 88 -10.74 5.81 -6.56
N ALA A 89 -11.27 7.00 -6.29
CA ALA A 89 -11.55 7.97 -7.34
C ALA A 89 -10.27 8.38 -8.08
N GLY A 90 -10.29 8.27 -9.41
CA GLY A 90 -9.18 8.64 -10.28
C GLY A 90 -8.22 7.49 -10.62
N VAL A 91 -8.33 6.32 -9.99
CA VAL A 91 -7.46 5.16 -10.29
C VAL A 91 -7.56 4.77 -11.76
N GLU A 92 -8.77 4.60 -12.28
CA GLU A 92 -8.98 4.25 -13.71
C GLU A 92 -8.34 5.28 -14.63
N GLY A 93 -8.60 6.57 -14.38
CA GLY A 93 -8.04 7.66 -15.19
C GLY A 93 -6.51 7.70 -15.12
N ALA A 94 -5.91 7.45 -13.96
CA ALA A 94 -4.47 7.41 -13.80
C ALA A 94 -3.83 6.21 -14.53
N LEU A 95 -4.44 5.03 -14.45
CA LEU A 95 -3.98 3.84 -15.17
C LEU A 95 -4.02 4.08 -16.69
N SER A 96 -5.16 4.54 -17.23
CA SER A 96 -5.27 4.88 -18.66
C SER A 96 -4.29 5.98 -19.08
N PHE A 97 -4.05 6.97 -18.22
CA PHE A 97 -3.11 8.06 -18.47
C PHE A 97 -1.67 7.54 -18.67
N PHE A 98 -1.19 6.65 -17.79
CA PHE A 98 0.16 6.10 -17.91
C PHE A 98 0.28 5.02 -18.99
N GLU A 99 -0.78 4.26 -19.24
CA GLU A 99 -0.85 3.35 -20.39
C GLU A 99 -0.73 4.11 -21.72
N GLY A 100 -1.41 5.25 -21.87
CA GLY A 100 -1.28 6.12 -23.03
C GLY A 100 0.15 6.64 -23.27
N LYS A 101 0.98 6.71 -22.21
CA LYS A 101 2.41 7.05 -22.28
C LYS A 101 3.31 5.83 -22.51
N LYS A 102 2.73 4.63 -22.63
CA LYS A 102 3.42 3.35 -22.85
C LYS A 102 4.45 3.03 -21.78
N LEU A 103 4.18 3.45 -20.53
CA LEU A 103 5.06 3.16 -19.40
C LEU A 103 4.66 1.83 -18.75
N PRO A 104 5.62 0.94 -18.44
CA PRO A 104 5.33 -0.25 -17.67
C PRO A 104 4.92 0.15 -16.24
N LEU A 105 3.89 -0.51 -15.73
CA LEU A 105 3.36 -0.30 -14.40
C LEU A 105 3.82 -1.40 -13.44
N GLY A 106 4.24 -1.02 -12.24
CA GLY A 106 4.50 -1.91 -11.12
C GLY A 106 3.60 -1.61 -9.94
N LEU A 107 3.44 -2.60 -9.06
CA LEU A 107 2.76 -2.48 -7.77
C LEU A 107 3.75 -2.85 -6.65
N ALA A 108 3.89 -2.00 -5.65
CA ALA A 108 4.78 -2.19 -4.51
C ALA A 108 4.04 -1.86 -3.21
N THR A 109 3.68 -2.88 -2.43
CA THR A 109 2.84 -2.73 -1.23
C THR A 109 3.51 -3.29 0.02
N SER A 110 3.15 -2.75 1.19
CA SER A 110 3.47 -3.35 2.49
C SER A 110 2.54 -4.51 2.86
N SER A 111 1.42 -4.68 2.17
CA SER A 111 0.44 -5.71 2.44
C SER A 111 0.92 -7.10 1.99
N PRO A 112 0.42 -8.18 2.62
CA PRO A 112 0.73 -9.55 2.24
C PRO A 112 0.38 -9.88 0.79
N GLU A 113 1.11 -10.84 0.21
CA GLU A 113 0.89 -11.29 -1.18
C GLU A 113 -0.56 -11.70 -1.46
N LYS A 114 -1.21 -12.36 -0.47
CA LYS A 114 -2.61 -12.76 -0.57
C LYS A 114 -3.55 -11.57 -0.82
N HIS A 115 -3.20 -10.39 -0.30
CA HIS A 115 -3.99 -9.18 -0.48
C HIS A 115 -3.80 -8.59 -1.87
N ILE A 116 -2.59 -8.68 -2.44
CA ILE A 116 -2.35 -8.28 -3.83
C ILE A 116 -3.32 -9.01 -4.76
N GLU A 117 -3.40 -10.34 -4.66
CA GLU A 117 -4.30 -11.14 -5.49
C GLU A 117 -5.77 -10.77 -5.30
N ALA A 118 -6.21 -10.58 -4.04
CA ALA A 118 -7.57 -10.17 -3.71
C ALA A 118 -7.91 -8.79 -4.30
N VAL A 119 -7.01 -7.81 -4.14
CA VAL A 119 -7.17 -6.46 -4.68
C VAL A 119 -7.22 -6.48 -6.20
N LEU A 120 -6.26 -7.11 -6.87
CA LEU A 120 -6.23 -7.13 -8.33
C LEU A 120 -7.48 -7.79 -8.92
N ARG A 121 -8.02 -8.82 -8.27
CA ARG A 121 -9.28 -9.45 -8.68
C ARG A 121 -10.48 -8.56 -8.41
N ALA A 122 -10.65 -8.06 -7.19
CA ALA A 122 -11.80 -7.24 -6.80
C ALA A 122 -11.90 -5.95 -7.61
N LEU A 123 -10.75 -5.38 -7.98
CA LEU A 123 -10.66 -4.16 -8.76
C LEU A 123 -10.58 -4.42 -10.26
N ASP A 124 -10.64 -5.66 -10.76
CA ASP A 124 -10.47 -5.99 -12.18
C ASP A 124 -9.19 -5.37 -12.80
N LEU A 125 -8.05 -5.57 -12.12
CA LEU A 125 -6.72 -5.06 -12.50
C LEU A 125 -5.72 -6.18 -12.82
N ASN A 126 -6.20 -7.41 -13.00
CA ASN A 126 -5.36 -8.54 -13.39
C ASN A 126 -4.67 -8.24 -14.73
N GLY A 127 -3.33 -8.38 -14.76
CA GLY A 127 -2.52 -8.12 -15.95
C GLY A 127 -2.24 -6.64 -16.24
N VAL A 128 -2.79 -5.70 -15.48
CA VAL A 128 -2.49 -4.26 -15.61
C VAL A 128 -1.06 -3.95 -15.17
N PHE A 129 -0.64 -4.52 -14.03
CA PHE A 129 0.72 -4.36 -13.52
C PHE A 129 1.62 -5.45 -14.08
N LYS A 130 2.73 -5.04 -14.70
CA LYS A 130 3.75 -5.97 -15.22
C LYS A 130 4.49 -6.69 -14.10
N VAL A 131 4.63 -6.03 -12.95
CA VAL A 131 5.28 -6.55 -11.75
C VAL A 131 4.44 -6.18 -10.54
N THR A 132 4.20 -7.13 -9.66
CA THR A 132 3.68 -6.88 -8.31
C THR A 132 4.68 -7.41 -7.29
N TYR A 133 4.81 -6.72 -6.17
CA TYR A 133 5.75 -7.14 -5.13
C TYR A 133 5.31 -6.66 -3.75
N SER A 134 5.34 -7.59 -2.78
CA SER A 134 5.03 -7.33 -1.38
C SER A 134 6.31 -7.14 -0.57
N ALA A 135 6.31 -6.17 0.35
CA ALA A 135 7.36 -5.96 1.32
C ALA A 135 7.46 -7.08 2.38
N ASP A 136 6.52 -8.04 2.41
CA ASP A 136 6.67 -9.27 3.22
C ASP A 136 7.86 -10.12 2.77
N ARG A 137 8.27 -9.98 1.51
CA ARG A 137 9.47 -10.64 0.97
C ARG A 137 10.74 -9.85 1.26
N GLU A 138 10.62 -8.69 1.90
CA GLU A 138 11.75 -7.83 2.27
C GLU A 138 12.07 -7.96 3.76
N PRO A 139 13.36 -7.85 4.14
CA PRO A 139 13.75 -7.86 5.54
C PRO A 139 13.10 -6.72 6.34
N TYR A 140 12.81 -5.59 5.70
CA TYR A 140 12.21 -4.40 6.30
C TYR A 140 11.09 -3.84 5.42
N GLY A 141 9.97 -3.43 6.03
CA GLY A 141 8.90 -2.69 5.36
C GLY A 141 9.22 -1.21 5.15
N LYS A 142 8.31 -0.48 4.48
CA LYS A 142 8.39 0.99 4.35
C LYS A 142 8.53 1.63 5.75
N PRO A 143 9.41 2.61 5.98
CA PRO A 143 10.08 3.48 5.00
C PRO A 143 11.37 2.94 4.39
N HIS A 144 11.75 1.68 4.63
CA HIS A 144 12.88 1.08 3.95
C HIS A 144 12.60 0.96 2.43
N PRO A 145 13.57 1.26 1.53
CA PRO A 145 13.33 1.33 0.09
C PRO A 145 13.25 -0.03 -0.62
N GLY A 146 13.44 -1.14 0.10
CA GLY A 146 13.62 -2.49 -0.45
C GLY A 146 12.53 -2.88 -1.48
N VAL A 147 11.26 -2.73 -1.10
CA VAL A 147 10.12 -3.06 -1.97
C VAL A 147 10.17 -2.29 -3.30
N TYR A 148 10.51 -1.00 -3.27
CA TYR A 148 10.61 -0.18 -4.47
C TYR A 148 11.81 -0.56 -5.35
N LEU A 149 12.97 -0.78 -4.73
CA LEU A 149 14.18 -1.20 -5.44
C LEU A 149 13.99 -2.54 -6.13
N THR A 150 13.34 -3.49 -5.46
CA THR A 150 13.06 -4.81 -6.02
C THR A 150 12.04 -4.73 -7.15
N THR A 151 10.95 -3.97 -6.99
CA THR A 151 9.97 -3.75 -8.07
C THR A 151 10.60 -3.10 -9.30
N ALA A 152 11.41 -2.07 -9.12
CA ALA A 152 12.12 -1.41 -10.23
C ALA A 152 13.08 -2.36 -10.96
N LYS A 153 13.83 -3.18 -10.19
CA LYS A 153 14.72 -4.21 -10.75
C LYS A 153 13.93 -5.24 -11.58
N ALA A 154 12.80 -5.71 -11.06
CA ALA A 154 11.95 -6.67 -11.78
C ALA A 154 11.30 -6.07 -13.04
N LEU A 155 11.03 -4.76 -13.04
CA LEU A 155 10.59 -4.03 -14.24
C LEU A 155 11.71 -3.84 -15.27
N GLY A 156 12.98 -4.01 -14.87
CA GLY A 156 14.16 -3.75 -15.69
C GLY A 156 14.47 -2.25 -15.84
N VAL A 157 14.05 -1.43 -14.88
CA VAL A 157 14.21 0.04 -14.91
C VAL A 157 15.06 0.52 -13.74
N ALA A 158 15.99 1.43 -13.99
CA ALA A 158 16.79 2.04 -12.93
C ALA A 158 15.88 2.86 -11.99
N PRO A 159 16.03 2.77 -10.65
CA PRO A 159 15.15 3.46 -9.72
C PRO A 159 15.01 4.97 -9.96
N GLN A 160 16.08 5.64 -10.42
CA GLN A 160 16.06 7.09 -10.71
C GLN A 160 15.16 7.47 -11.89
N ASN A 161 14.74 6.48 -12.69
CA ASN A 161 13.81 6.62 -13.79
C ASN A 161 12.41 6.10 -13.43
N CYS A 162 12.13 5.80 -12.17
CA CYS A 162 10.81 5.40 -11.69
C CYS A 162 10.07 6.59 -11.07
N LEU A 163 8.75 6.62 -11.27
CA LEU A 163 7.82 7.43 -10.50
C LEU A 163 7.05 6.52 -9.54
N ALA A 164 7.17 6.75 -8.24
CA ALA A 164 6.33 6.13 -7.23
C ALA A 164 5.04 6.93 -7.01
N ILE A 165 3.91 6.26 -6.78
CA ILE A 165 2.64 6.87 -6.37
C ILE A 165 2.29 6.33 -4.99
N GLU A 166 2.12 7.23 -4.03
CA GLU A 166 2.04 6.91 -2.59
C GLU A 166 1.02 7.80 -1.88
N ASP A 167 0.37 7.30 -0.84
CA ASP A 167 -0.55 8.07 0.01
C ASP A 167 0.07 8.38 1.39
N SER A 168 1.04 7.57 1.83
CA SER A 168 1.57 7.61 3.19
C SER A 168 2.95 8.29 3.28
N VAL A 169 3.26 8.89 4.43
CA VAL A 169 4.59 9.48 4.66
C VAL A 169 5.69 8.41 4.60
N ASN A 170 5.46 7.23 5.20
CA ASN A 170 6.45 6.15 5.20
C ASN A 170 6.73 5.67 3.78
N GLY A 171 5.71 5.59 2.94
CA GLY A 171 5.88 5.18 1.56
C GLY A 171 6.55 6.23 0.69
N VAL A 172 6.20 7.52 0.86
CA VAL A 172 6.96 8.62 0.25
C VAL A 172 8.44 8.55 0.64
N LEU A 173 8.76 8.35 1.93
CA LEU A 173 10.13 8.21 2.39
C LEU A 173 10.84 6.99 1.75
N ALA A 174 10.16 5.86 1.60
CA ALA A 174 10.70 4.67 0.92
C ALA A 174 11.01 4.94 -0.55
N ALA A 175 10.10 5.59 -1.28
CA ALA A 175 10.30 5.97 -2.68
C ALA A 175 11.50 6.93 -2.84
N LYS A 176 11.60 7.95 -1.97
CA LYS A 176 12.72 8.90 -2.00
C LYS A 176 14.04 8.23 -1.60
N ALA A 177 14.05 7.33 -0.63
CA ALA A 177 15.23 6.54 -0.26
C ALA A 177 15.68 5.61 -1.41
N ALA A 178 14.75 5.12 -2.24
CA ALA A 178 15.04 4.40 -3.48
C ALA A 178 15.53 5.30 -4.62
N ARG A 179 15.64 6.62 -4.40
CA ARG A 179 15.97 7.66 -5.37
C ARG A 179 14.96 7.81 -6.52
N MET A 180 13.70 7.45 -6.28
CA MET A 180 12.62 7.65 -7.25
C MET A 180 12.08 9.08 -7.20
N LYS A 181 11.41 9.49 -8.28
CA LYS A 181 10.43 10.58 -8.17
C LYS A 181 9.19 10.05 -7.45
N CYS A 182 8.49 10.91 -6.72
CA CYS A 182 7.31 10.52 -5.94
C CYS A 182 6.16 11.50 -6.18
N LEU A 183 5.01 10.94 -6.55
CA LEU A 183 3.71 11.61 -6.56
C LEU A 183 2.96 11.18 -5.30
N ALA A 184 2.79 12.08 -4.35
CA ALA A 184 2.01 11.84 -3.14
C ALA A 184 0.53 12.18 -3.36
N VAL A 185 -0.38 11.32 -2.90
CA VAL A 185 -1.83 11.47 -2.94
C VAL A 185 -2.42 11.14 -1.56
N PRO A 186 -2.09 11.92 -0.51
CA PRO A 186 -2.50 11.59 0.84
C PRO A 186 -4.00 11.74 1.06
N GLU A 187 -4.53 10.88 1.93
CA GLU A 187 -5.88 11.03 2.46
C GLU A 187 -6.09 12.38 3.16
N GLU A 188 -7.34 12.84 3.17
CA GLU A 188 -7.71 14.16 3.70
C GLU A 188 -7.19 14.41 5.13
N LYS A 189 -7.28 13.39 6.00
CA LYS A 189 -6.88 13.49 7.42
C LYS A 189 -5.40 13.80 7.61
N VAL A 190 -4.54 13.32 6.71
CA VAL A 190 -3.08 13.47 6.81
C VAL A 190 -2.50 14.41 5.75
N ARG A 191 -3.34 14.97 4.87
CA ARG A 191 -2.94 15.82 3.74
C ARG A 191 -2.08 17.02 4.11
N GLN A 192 -2.28 17.56 5.32
CA GLN A 192 -1.53 18.72 5.84
C GLN A 192 -0.23 18.36 6.55
N ASP A 193 0.13 17.07 6.61
CA ASP A 193 1.39 16.66 7.19
C ASP A 193 2.56 17.27 6.41
N PRO A 194 3.42 18.10 7.05
CA PRO A 194 4.52 18.78 6.36
C PRO A 194 5.56 17.81 5.82
N ARG A 195 5.61 16.56 6.29
CA ARG A 195 6.56 15.53 5.83
C ARG A 195 6.34 15.15 4.38
N PHE A 196 5.15 15.38 3.82
CA PHE A 196 4.90 15.20 2.38
C PHE A 196 5.66 16.19 1.49
N ALA A 197 6.27 17.24 2.05
CA ALA A 197 7.04 18.23 1.28
C ALA A 197 8.26 17.64 0.53
N ILE A 198 8.71 16.43 0.89
CA ILE A 198 9.80 15.74 0.18
C ILE A 198 9.35 15.05 -1.12
N ALA A 199 8.05 14.91 -1.35
CA ALA A 199 7.52 14.40 -2.61
C ALA A 199 7.73 15.42 -3.75
N ASP A 200 7.93 14.94 -4.98
CA ASP A 200 8.16 15.80 -6.14
C ASP A 200 6.86 16.49 -6.60
N LEU A 201 5.72 15.86 -6.34
CA LEU A 201 4.40 16.44 -6.53
C LEU A 201 3.44 15.89 -5.48
N LYS A 202 2.50 16.72 -5.01
CA LYS A 202 1.38 16.31 -4.15
C LYS A 202 0.07 16.69 -4.82
N LEU A 203 -0.85 15.73 -4.94
CA LEU A 203 -2.22 15.92 -5.41
C LEU A 203 -3.21 15.58 -4.30
N ASN A 204 -4.43 16.10 -4.37
CA ASN A 204 -5.48 15.73 -3.42
C ASN A 204 -6.19 14.43 -3.82
N SER A 205 -6.15 14.10 -5.11
CA SER A 205 -6.74 12.90 -5.70
C SER A 205 -6.03 12.58 -7.01
N LEU A 206 -5.96 11.30 -7.37
CA LEU A 206 -5.50 10.86 -8.69
C LEU A 206 -6.35 11.42 -9.84
N SER A 207 -7.59 11.84 -9.57
CA SER A 207 -8.46 12.51 -10.55
C SER A 207 -7.89 13.84 -11.06
N GLU A 208 -6.98 14.46 -10.31
CA GLU A 208 -6.33 15.72 -10.70
C GLU A 208 -5.16 15.50 -11.68
N LEU A 209 -4.73 14.25 -11.90
CA LEU A 209 -3.60 13.94 -12.76
C LEU A 209 -3.83 14.43 -14.20
N SER A 210 -2.85 15.15 -14.74
CA SER A 210 -2.94 15.78 -16.07
C SER A 210 -1.57 15.86 -16.74
N ASP A 211 -1.53 16.22 -18.02
CA ASP A 211 -0.26 16.43 -18.74
C ASP A 211 0.58 17.57 -18.15
N ALA A 212 -0.04 18.59 -17.54
CA ALA A 212 0.68 19.66 -16.86
C ALA A 212 1.40 19.15 -15.60
N HIS A 213 0.75 18.25 -14.85
CA HIS A 213 1.37 17.56 -13.71
C HIS A 213 2.51 16.65 -14.16
N TRP A 214 2.28 15.89 -15.23
CA TRP A 214 3.30 15.03 -15.82
C TRP A 214 4.51 15.81 -16.31
N ALA A 215 4.34 16.96 -16.96
CA ALA A 215 5.46 17.77 -17.44
C ALA A 215 6.40 18.21 -16.30
N LYS A 216 5.84 18.57 -15.13
CA LYS A 216 6.63 18.89 -13.92
C LYS A 216 7.38 17.68 -13.38
N LEU A 217 6.77 16.50 -13.43
CA LEU A 217 7.40 15.25 -13.00
C LEU A 217 8.43 14.74 -14.02
N ALA A 218 8.27 15.02 -15.30
CA ALA A 218 9.13 14.50 -16.37
C ALA A 218 10.34 15.40 -16.67
N SER A 219 10.32 16.68 -16.27
CA SER A 219 11.47 17.60 -16.34
C SER A 219 12.59 17.18 -15.40
#